data_AF-A0A0E4G0C1-F1
#
_entry.id   AF-A0A0E4G0C1-F1
#
_cell.length_a   1.000
_cell.length_b   1.000
_cell.length_c   1.000
_cell.angle_alpha   90.00
_cell.angle_beta   90.00
_cell.angle_gamma   90.00
#
_symmetry.space_group_name_H-M   'P 1'
#
loop_
_entity.id
_entity.type
_entity.pdbx_description
1 polymer ?
#
loop_
_entity_poly.entity_id
_entity_poly.type
_entity_poly.pdbx_seq_one_letter_code
_entity_poly.pdbx_strand_id
1 'polypeptide(L)'
;MKNLICFTTPIDFREMKLFSNFSDRRYFDVDRLVDSIGNVPPEMILSSFEMLRPASRTVSQIQLWENIWNDEFVKSYRMFDRWATDTLPLAGEYFRTITKDLMWDNKLFNDTMSVGGRAAKLEDIKVPILHAVAEHDHIVPYDAAKHLIAKIGSADKEEVMLKGGHVSLVAGANAVKRLWPKLDSWLGKRST
;
A
#
# COMPACT_ATOMS: atom_id res chain seq x y z
N MET A 1 -9.10 19.32 7.62
CA MET A 1 -9.37 17.87 7.69
C MET A 1 -9.86 17.55 9.10
N LYS A 2 -10.98 16.84 9.27
CA LYS A 2 -11.54 16.51 10.59
C LYS A 2 -11.23 15.08 11.06
N ASN A 3 -11.12 14.13 10.13
CA ASN A 3 -10.86 12.71 10.40
C ASN A 3 -9.83 12.21 9.36
N LEU A 4 -9.00 11.23 9.74
CA LEU A 4 -8.05 10.56 8.85
C LEU A 4 -8.28 9.05 8.86
N ILE A 5 -8.31 8.41 7.70
CA ILE A 5 -8.41 6.96 7.58
C ILE A 5 -7.26 6.48 6.72
N CYS A 6 -6.55 5.48 7.23
CA CYS A 6 -5.39 4.88 6.60
C CYS A 6 -5.66 3.39 6.38
N PHE A 7 -5.43 2.90 5.16
CA PHE A 7 -5.51 1.48 4.82
C PHE A 7 -4.10 0.99 4.49
N THR A 8 -3.63 -0.04 5.18
CA THR A 8 -2.35 -0.73 4.91
C THR A 8 -1.22 0.26 4.65
N THR A 9 -1.06 1.24 5.54
CA THR A 9 -0.17 2.38 5.30
C THR A 9 1.20 2.12 5.94
N PRO A 10 2.26 1.94 5.14
CA PRO A 10 3.59 1.68 5.67
C PRO A 10 4.17 2.93 6.33
N ILE A 11 4.85 2.73 7.46
CA ILE A 11 5.62 3.75 8.18
C ILE A 11 7.08 3.34 8.29
N ASP A 12 7.35 2.09 8.65
CA ASP A 12 8.71 1.54 8.64
C ASP A 12 8.97 0.76 7.36
N PHE A 13 9.64 1.39 6.39
CA PHE A 13 9.88 0.80 5.09
C PHE A 13 10.91 -0.34 5.11
N ARG A 14 11.72 -0.45 6.18
CA ARG A 14 12.66 -1.56 6.37
C ARG A 14 11.95 -2.92 6.50
N GLU A 15 10.71 -2.90 6.99
CA GLU A 15 9.88 -4.09 7.15
C GLU A 15 9.18 -4.50 5.84
N MET A 16 9.23 -3.66 4.80
CA MET A 16 8.87 -4.03 3.43
C MET A 16 10.03 -4.78 2.75
N LYS A 17 10.42 -5.92 3.34
CA LYS A 17 11.69 -6.63 3.08
C LYS A 17 11.96 -6.91 1.61
N LEU A 18 10.97 -7.39 0.86
CA LEU A 18 11.15 -7.72 -0.56
C LEU A 18 11.40 -6.47 -1.40
N PHE A 19 10.60 -5.41 -1.22
CA PHE A 19 10.83 -4.14 -1.90
C PHE A 19 12.14 -3.48 -1.49
N SER A 20 12.49 -3.54 -0.21
CA SER A 20 13.79 -3.06 0.29
C SER A 20 14.95 -3.79 -0.37
N ASN A 21 14.83 -5.11 -0.57
CA ASN A 21 15.86 -5.90 -1.25
C ASN A 21 15.93 -5.59 -2.76
N PHE A 22 14.79 -5.45 -3.45
CA PHE A 22 14.76 -5.14 -4.88
C PHE A 22 15.27 -3.74 -5.19
N SER A 23 15.10 -2.82 -4.25
CA SER A 23 15.57 -1.43 -4.35
C SER A 23 16.89 -1.18 -3.64
N ASP A 24 17.62 -2.21 -3.18
CA ASP A 24 18.85 -2.01 -2.40
C ASP A 24 19.85 -1.12 -3.13
N ARG A 25 20.28 -0.04 -2.47
CA ARG A 25 21.16 1.00 -3.02
C ARG A 25 22.47 0.46 -3.61
N ARG A 26 22.93 -0.73 -3.18
CA ARG A 26 24.14 -1.38 -3.72
C ARG A 26 23.95 -1.86 -5.16
N TYR A 27 22.72 -2.18 -5.56
CA TYR A 27 22.41 -2.84 -6.83
C TYR A 27 21.38 -2.06 -7.66
N PHE A 28 20.65 -1.13 -7.04
CA PHE A 28 19.61 -0.33 -7.69
C PHE A 28 20.01 1.14 -7.74
N ASP A 29 20.54 1.56 -8.89
CA ASP A 29 20.84 2.95 -9.18
C ASP A 29 19.57 3.66 -9.70
N VAL A 30 18.77 4.17 -8.75
CA VAL A 30 17.53 4.91 -9.08
C VAL A 30 17.83 6.19 -9.85
N ASP A 31 19.02 6.78 -9.66
CA ASP A 31 19.37 8.01 -10.33
C ASP A 31 19.58 7.77 -11.82
N ARG A 32 20.44 6.81 -12.15
CA ARG A 32 20.69 6.40 -13.53
C ARG A 32 19.43 5.90 -14.22
N LEU A 33 18.58 5.17 -13.50
CA LEU A 33 17.30 4.71 -14.03
C LEU A 33 16.48 5.92 -14.50
N VAL A 34 16.16 6.85 -13.59
CA VAL A 34 15.29 7.99 -13.90
C VAL A 34 15.92 8.91 -14.95
N ASP A 35 17.24 9.15 -14.90
CA ASP A 35 17.95 9.96 -15.89
C ASP A 35 17.89 9.35 -17.30
N SER A 36 17.74 8.01 -17.41
CA SER A 36 17.70 7.30 -18.69
C SER A 36 16.31 7.24 -19.31
N ILE A 37 15.27 7.03 -18.49
CA ILE A 37 13.90 6.75 -18.97
C ILE A 37 12.90 7.87 -18.67
N GLY A 38 13.28 8.87 -17.87
CA GLY A 38 12.37 9.92 -17.41
C GLY A 38 11.30 9.34 -16.48
N ASN A 39 10.13 9.00 -17.04
CA ASN A 39 9.06 8.37 -16.26
C ASN A 39 9.26 6.85 -16.16
N VAL A 40 8.98 6.30 -14.99
CA VAL A 40 9.05 4.85 -14.76
C VAL A 40 7.91 4.16 -15.51
N PRO A 41 8.20 3.23 -16.43
CA PRO A 41 7.18 2.52 -17.19
C PRO A 41 6.25 1.71 -16.27
N PRO A 42 4.97 1.59 -16.63
CA PRO A 42 4.00 0.84 -15.83
C PRO A 42 4.38 -0.64 -15.70
N GLU A 43 5.03 -1.22 -16.71
CA GLU A 43 5.48 -2.61 -16.70
C GLU A 43 6.53 -2.87 -15.61
N MET A 44 7.40 -1.89 -15.33
CA MET A 44 8.39 -1.99 -14.26
C MET A 44 7.72 -1.98 -12.88
N ILE A 45 6.73 -1.11 -12.71
CA ILE A 45 5.93 -1.05 -11.48
C ILE A 45 5.17 -2.36 -11.28
N LEU A 46 4.45 -2.85 -12.30
CA LEU A 46 3.71 -4.10 -12.22
C LEU A 46 4.63 -5.30 -11.91
N SER A 47 5.78 -5.39 -12.58
CA SER A 47 6.77 -6.44 -12.35
C SER A 47 7.23 -6.47 -10.89
N SER A 48 7.41 -5.29 -10.26
CA SER A 48 7.83 -5.21 -8.85
C SER A 48 6.78 -5.81 -7.89
N PHE A 49 5.49 -5.65 -8.18
CA PHE A 49 4.41 -6.26 -7.40
C PHE A 49 4.28 -7.77 -7.68
N GLU A 50 4.40 -8.20 -8.95
CA GLU A 50 4.37 -9.63 -9.31
C GLU A 50 5.52 -10.41 -8.64
N MET A 51 6.69 -9.81 -8.51
CA MET A 51 7.85 -10.40 -7.82
C MET A 51 7.63 -10.68 -6.33
N LEU A 52 6.66 -10.02 -5.67
CA LEU A 52 6.34 -10.29 -4.27
C LEU A 52 5.69 -11.66 -4.06
N ARG A 53 4.93 -12.13 -5.05
CA ARG A 53 4.31 -13.46 -5.07
C ARG A 53 4.51 -14.09 -6.43
N PRO A 54 5.71 -14.66 -6.67
CA PRO A 54 5.98 -15.43 -7.88
C PRO A 54 4.91 -16.52 -8.06
N ALA A 55 4.47 -16.73 -9.30
CA ALA A 55 3.41 -17.66 -9.68
C ALA A 55 1.97 -17.30 -9.26
N SER A 56 1.72 -16.19 -8.55
CA SER A 56 0.35 -15.76 -8.24
C SER A 56 -0.53 -15.61 -9.49
N ARG A 57 0.04 -15.06 -10.57
CA ARG A 57 -0.63 -14.94 -11.87
C ARG A 57 -0.95 -16.28 -12.50
N THR A 58 -0.01 -17.23 -12.47
CA THR A 58 -0.22 -18.59 -13.01
C THR A 58 -1.31 -19.32 -12.24
N VAL A 59 -1.28 -19.27 -10.90
CA VAL A 59 -2.32 -19.83 -10.04
C VAL A 59 -3.67 -19.19 -10.34
N SER A 60 -3.71 -17.87 -10.49
CA SER A 60 -4.93 -17.12 -10.83
C SER A 60 -5.50 -17.54 -12.19
N GLN A 61 -4.64 -17.77 -13.20
CA GLN A 61 -5.07 -18.30 -14.50
C GLN A 61 -5.64 -19.71 -14.39
N ILE A 62 -4.98 -20.62 -13.65
CA ILE A 62 -5.50 -21.98 -13.41
C ILE A 62 -6.89 -21.91 -12.77
N GLN A 63 -7.07 -21.05 -11.76
CA GLN A 63 -8.36 -20.83 -11.12
C GLN A 63 -9.43 -20.31 -12.09
N LEU A 64 -9.05 -19.43 -13.04
CA LEU A 64 -9.94 -19.00 -14.11
C LEU A 64 -10.37 -20.18 -14.99
N TRP A 65 -9.45 -21.03 -15.43
CA TRP A 65 -9.77 -22.20 -16.24
C TRP A 65 -10.73 -23.15 -15.52
N GLU A 66 -10.50 -23.42 -14.24
CA GLU A 66 -11.37 -24.29 -13.42
C GLU A 66 -12.78 -23.70 -13.21
N ASN A 67 -12.91 -22.37 -13.25
CA ASN A 67 -14.17 -21.66 -12.99
C ASN A 67 -14.72 -20.94 -14.24
N ILE A 68 -14.26 -21.31 -15.44
CA ILE A 68 -14.60 -20.61 -16.69
C ILE A 68 -16.09 -20.70 -17.05
N TRP A 69 -16.78 -21.70 -16.49
CA TRP A 69 -18.22 -21.92 -16.62
C TRP A 69 -19.07 -21.02 -15.70
N ASN A 70 -18.45 -20.28 -14.77
CA ASN A 70 -19.13 -19.42 -13.81
C ASN A 70 -18.99 -17.95 -14.23
N ASP A 71 -20.05 -17.40 -14.83
CA ASP A 71 -20.06 -16.03 -15.36
C ASP A 71 -19.70 -14.97 -14.31
N GLU A 72 -20.17 -15.13 -13.07
CA GLU A 72 -19.87 -14.19 -11.98
C GLU A 72 -18.39 -14.27 -11.56
N PHE A 73 -17.81 -15.47 -11.54
CA PHE A 73 -16.37 -15.64 -11.30
C PHE A 73 -15.55 -14.99 -12.42
N VAL A 74 -15.88 -15.29 -13.68
CA VAL A 74 -15.17 -14.76 -14.86
C VAL A 74 -15.25 -13.24 -14.90
N LYS A 75 -16.42 -12.67 -14.61
CA LYS A 75 -16.62 -11.22 -14.52
C LYS A 75 -15.75 -10.59 -13.43
N SER A 76 -15.77 -11.17 -12.22
CA SER A 76 -14.94 -10.71 -11.10
C SER A 76 -13.44 -10.77 -11.45
N TYR A 77 -12.98 -11.89 -12.01
CA TYR A 77 -11.61 -12.08 -12.46
C TYR A 77 -11.20 -10.98 -13.45
N ARG A 78 -11.99 -10.75 -14.50
CA ARG A 78 -11.67 -9.74 -15.53
C ARG A 78 -11.61 -8.32 -14.96
N MET A 79 -12.45 -8.00 -13.98
CA MET A 79 -12.39 -6.70 -13.29
C MET A 79 -11.07 -6.53 -12.53
N PHE A 80 -10.65 -7.54 -11.76
CA PHE A 80 -9.38 -7.49 -11.03
C PHE A 80 -8.16 -7.53 -11.95
N ASP A 81 -8.16 -8.36 -12.99
CA ASP A 81 -7.08 -8.45 -13.97
C ASP A 81 -6.91 -7.13 -14.73
N ARG A 82 -8.02 -6.51 -15.17
CA ARG A 82 -7.97 -5.19 -15.79
C ARG A 82 -7.47 -4.13 -14.81
N TRP A 83 -7.99 -4.09 -13.58
CA TRP A 83 -7.55 -3.13 -12.57
C TRP A 83 -6.05 -3.24 -12.27
N ALA A 84 -5.51 -4.45 -12.19
CA ALA A 84 -4.09 -4.67 -11.94
C ALA A 84 -3.20 -4.27 -13.14
N THR A 85 -3.65 -4.55 -14.37
CA THR A 85 -2.88 -4.30 -15.59
C THR A 85 -2.98 -2.87 -16.12
N ASP A 86 -4.01 -2.11 -15.73
CA ASP A 86 -4.20 -0.69 -16.09
C ASP A 86 -3.33 0.25 -15.24
N THR A 87 -2.07 -0.15 -15.00
CA THR A 87 -1.09 0.64 -14.25
C THR A 87 -0.61 1.81 -15.13
N LEU A 88 -0.50 2.99 -14.53
CA LEU A 88 -0.01 4.19 -15.22
C LEU A 88 1.50 4.37 -15.02
N PRO A 89 2.21 5.01 -15.98
CA PRO A 89 3.59 5.42 -15.77
C PRO A 89 3.72 6.33 -14.55
N LEU A 90 4.80 6.15 -13.78
CA LEU A 90 5.07 6.95 -12.58
C LEU A 90 6.08 8.06 -12.88
N ALA A 91 5.82 9.27 -12.38
CA ALA A 91 6.74 10.39 -12.55
C ALA A 91 8.12 10.05 -11.99
N GLY A 92 9.16 10.22 -12.81
CA GLY A 92 10.53 9.81 -12.49
C GLY A 92 11.08 10.41 -11.19
N GLU A 93 11.01 11.73 -11.06
CA GLU A 93 11.51 12.44 -9.88
C GLU A 93 10.74 12.10 -8.61
N TYR A 94 9.44 11.81 -8.74
CA TYR A 94 8.65 11.29 -7.62
C TYR A 94 9.18 9.91 -7.20
N PHE A 95 9.37 8.99 -8.14
CA PHE A 95 9.92 7.65 -7.86
C PHE A 95 11.32 7.70 -7.25
N ARG A 96 12.21 8.54 -7.80
CA ARG A 96 13.56 8.79 -7.26
C ARG A 96 13.49 9.24 -5.81
N THR A 97 12.64 10.25 -5.55
CA THR A 97 12.50 10.85 -4.21
C THR A 97 11.95 9.85 -3.20
N ILE A 98 10.86 9.15 -3.51
CA ILE A 98 10.28 8.18 -2.56
C ILE A 98 11.20 6.99 -2.32
N THR A 99 11.97 6.56 -3.32
CA THR A 99 12.93 5.46 -3.15
C THR A 99 14.02 5.87 -2.16
N LYS A 100 14.60 7.06 -2.34
CA LYS A 100 15.63 7.58 -1.42
C LYS A 100 15.07 7.87 -0.03
N ASP A 101 14.00 8.64 0.03
CA ASP A 101 13.48 9.18 1.30
C ASP A 101 12.77 8.11 2.12
N LEU A 102 12.01 7.20 1.50
CA LEU A 102 11.23 6.20 2.21
C LEU A 102 11.94 4.85 2.25
N MET A 103 12.36 4.29 1.10
CA MET A 103 12.96 2.95 1.08
C MET A 103 14.37 2.92 1.67
N TRP A 104 15.23 3.90 1.37
CA TRP A 104 16.62 3.89 1.80
C TRP A 104 16.84 4.57 3.15
N ASP A 105 16.41 5.83 3.26
CA ASP A 105 16.68 6.67 4.43
C ASP A 105 15.60 6.55 5.51
N ASN A 106 14.45 5.93 5.18
CA ASN A 106 13.30 5.73 6.06
C ASN A 106 12.89 7.01 6.82
N LYS A 107 12.93 8.15 6.11
CA LYS A 107 12.82 9.50 6.68
C LYS A 107 11.51 9.75 7.41
N LEU A 108 10.42 9.10 6.97
CA LEU A 108 9.11 9.20 7.63
C LEU A 108 9.14 8.55 9.02
N PHE A 109 9.73 7.35 9.13
CA PHE A 109 9.91 6.68 10.43
C PHE A 109 10.86 7.44 11.35
N ASN A 110 11.92 8.00 10.77
CA ASN A 110 13.00 8.71 11.47
C ASN A 110 12.66 10.19 11.76
N ASP A 111 11.45 10.66 11.46
CA ASP A 111 11.00 12.06 11.66
C ASP A 111 11.90 13.12 10.98
N THR A 112 12.54 12.75 9.86
CA THR A 112 13.42 13.63 9.06
C THR A 112 12.86 13.95 7.68
N MET A 113 11.66 13.47 7.36
CA MET A 113 11.01 13.73 6.08
C MET A 113 10.54 15.18 5.98
N SER A 114 10.67 15.77 4.78
CA SER A 114 10.10 17.08 4.47
C SER A 114 9.35 17.03 3.14
N VAL A 115 8.20 17.71 3.07
CA VAL A 115 7.39 17.81 1.84
C VAL A 115 7.09 19.28 1.56
N GLY A 116 7.50 19.76 0.38
CA GLY A 116 7.34 21.17 0.00
C GLY A 116 8.03 22.14 0.98
N GLY A 117 9.22 21.77 1.48
CA GLY A 117 9.99 22.58 2.44
C GLY A 117 9.48 22.56 3.89
N ARG A 118 8.43 21.79 4.19
CA ARG A 118 7.88 21.66 5.55
C ARG A 118 8.19 20.29 6.12
N ALA A 119 8.57 20.23 7.40
CA ALA A 119 8.77 18.96 8.10
C ALA A 119 7.47 18.16 8.11
N ALA A 120 7.55 16.87 7.76
CA ALA A 120 6.43 15.94 7.74
C ALA A 120 6.53 15.03 8.96
N LYS A 121 6.04 15.51 10.10
CA LYS A 121 6.11 14.77 11.36
C LYS A 121 4.78 14.08 11.67
N LEU A 122 4.83 12.79 11.98
CA LEU A 122 3.64 12.02 12.35
C LEU A 122 3.00 12.54 13.65
N GLU A 123 3.82 13.06 14.58
CA GLU A 123 3.34 13.63 15.85
C GLU A 123 2.35 14.78 15.66
N ASP A 124 2.40 15.48 14.53
CA ASP A 124 1.51 16.61 14.21
C ASP A 124 0.11 16.16 13.74
N ILE A 125 -0.09 14.86 13.49
CA ILE A 125 -1.40 14.30 13.17
C ILE A 125 -2.20 14.18 14.48
N LYS A 126 -3.05 15.18 14.75
CA LYS A 126 -3.89 15.27 15.97
C LYS A 126 -5.37 14.91 15.76
N VAL A 127 -5.81 14.72 14.53
CA VAL A 127 -7.21 14.36 14.23
C VAL A 127 -7.51 12.90 14.57
N PRO A 128 -8.78 12.54 14.84
CA PRO A 128 -9.18 11.14 14.94
C PRO A 128 -8.68 10.30 13.77
N ILE A 129 -8.09 9.13 14.08
CA ILE A 129 -7.59 8.20 13.07
C ILE A 129 -8.23 6.81 13.17
N LEU A 130 -8.49 6.22 12.02
CA LEU A 130 -8.73 4.80 11.87
C LEU A 130 -7.65 4.20 10.97
N HIS A 131 -6.86 3.27 11.49
CA HIS A 131 -5.88 2.50 10.72
C HIS A 131 -6.37 1.08 10.50
N ALA A 132 -6.68 0.70 9.26
CA ALA A 132 -7.03 -0.68 8.94
C ALA A 132 -5.83 -1.41 8.33
N VAL A 133 -5.50 -2.56 8.92
CA VAL A 133 -4.40 -3.43 8.49
C VAL A 133 -4.93 -4.83 8.19
N ALA A 134 -4.24 -5.57 7.32
CA ALA A 134 -4.63 -6.91 6.92
C ALA A 134 -3.67 -7.97 7.47
N GLU A 135 -4.21 -9.06 8.02
CA GLU A 135 -3.44 -10.10 8.72
C GLU A 135 -2.44 -10.84 7.82
N HIS A 136 -2.74 -10.96 6.53
CA HIS A 136 -1.92 -11.67 5.54
C HIS A 136 -1.44 -10.74 4.43
N ASP A 137 -1.24 -9.46 4.76
CA ASP A 137 -0.64 -8.50 3.85
C ASP A 137 0.84 -8.84 3.60
N HIS A 138 1.18 -9.00 2.33
CA HIS A 138 2.54 -9.28 1.87
C HIS A 138 3.16 -8.09 1.13
N ILE A 139 2.36 -7.07 0.81
CA ILE A 139 2.80 -5.81 0.20
C ILE A 139 3.25 -4.88 1.32
N VAL A 140 2.39 -4.72 2.33
CA VAL A 140 2.65 -3.92 3.53
C VAL A 140 2.45 -4.81 4.76
N PRO A 141 3.47 -5.58 5.17
CA PRO A 141 3.40 -6.40 6.38
C PRO A 141 3.03 -5.55 7.61
N TYR A 142 2.39 -6.17 8.60
CA TYR A 142 1.98 -5.45 9.82
C TYR A 142 3.15 -4.73 10.52
N ASP A 143 4.34 -5.32 10.49
CA ASP A 143 5.54 -4.71 11.07
C ASP A 143 5.91 -3.37 10.39
N ALA A 144 5.61 -3.21 9.10
CA ALA A 144 5.80 -1.94 8.40
C ALA A 144 4.75 -0.89 8.80
N ALA A 145 3.53 -1.31 9.14
CA ALA A 145 2.39 -0.41 9.33
C ALA A 145 2.13 -0.02 10.79
N LYS A 146 2.40 -0.92 11.76
CA LYS A 146 2.04 -0.78 13.18
C LYS A 146 2.56 0.51 13.84
N HIS A 147 3.64 1.08 13.30
CA HIS A 147 4.25 2.28 13.83
C HIS A 147 3.42 3.55 13.62
N LEU A 148 2.42 3.54 12.73
CA LEU A 148 1.53 4.69 12.52
C LEU A 148 0.85 5.07 13.85
N ILE A 149 0.16 4.12 14.47
CA ILE A 149 -0.60 4.35 15.70
C ILE A 149 0.32 4.70 16.88
N ALA A 150 1.55 4.18 16.88
CA ALA A 150 2.54 4.49 17.90
C ALA A 150 3.09 5.93 17.77
N LYS A 151 3.34 6.41 16.55
CA LYS A 151 4.03 7.69 16.30
C LYS A 151 3.12 8.90 16.14
N ILE A 152 1.84 8.71 15.79
CA ILE A 152 0.92 9.84 15.65
C ILE A 152 0.59 10.49 17.01
N GLY A 153 0.33 11.79 16.98
CA GLY A 153 -0.03 12.56 18.16
C GLY A 153 -1.52 12.62 18.49
N SER A 154 -2.36 11.87 17.77
CA SER A 154 -3.81 11.85 18.01
C SER A 154 -4.15 11.16 19.32
N ALA A 155 -5.06 11.78 20.09
CA ALA A 155 -5.63 11.18 21.28
C ALA A 155 -6.74 10.17 20.96
N ASP A 156 -7.38 10.30 19.79
CA ASP A 156 -8.42 9.39 19.30
C ASP A 156 -7.86 8.57 18.14
N LYS A 157 -7.35 7.39 18.45
CA LYS A 157 -6.73 6.50 17.48
C LYS A 157 -7.23 5.08 17.64
N GLU A 158 -7.63 4.49 16.53
CA GLU A 158 -8.12 3.13 16.47
C GLU A 158 -7.37 2.35 15.38
N GLU A 159 -6.92 1.14 15.72
CA GLU A 159 -6.39 0.18 14.75
C GLU A 159 -7.33 -1.01 14.64
N VAL A 160 -7.60 -1.45 13.42
CA VAL A 160 -8.38 -2.65 13.16
C VAL A 160 -7.60 -3.62 12.28
N MET A 161 -7.37 -4.83 12.82
CA MET A 161 -6.81 -5.95 12.07
C MET A 161 -7.96 -6.75 11.43
N LEU A 162 -7.92 -6.89 10.11
CA LEU A 162 -8.90 -7.65 9.35
C LEU A 162 -8.26 -8.88 8.71
N LYS A 163 -8.96 -10.02 8.77
CA LYS A 163 -8.52 -11.24 8.06
C LYS A 163 -8.55 -10.99 6.55
N GLY A 164 -7.45 -11.32 5.88
CA GLY A 164 -7.30 -11.15 4.43
C GLY A 164 -5.92 -10.65 4.05
N GLY A 165 -5.70 -10.44 2.75
CA GLY A 165 -4.52 -9.75 2.22
C GLY A 165 -4.81 -8.32 1.78
N HIS A 166 -3.77 -7.63 1.31
CA HIS A 166 -3.76 -6.21 0.93
C HIS A 166 -5.03 -5.73 0.20
N VAL A 167 -5.27 -6.25 -1.01
CA VAL A 167 -6.39 -5.81 -1.86
C VAL A 167 -7.75 -6.21 -1.29
N SER A 168 -7.83 -7.40 -0.68
CA SER A 168 -9.09 -7.92 -0.10
C SER A 168 -9.59 -7.10 1.08
N LEU A 169 -8.72 -6.26 1.67
CA LEU A 169 -9.08 -5.35 2.74
C LEU A 169 -10.07 -4.29 2.23
N VAL A 170 -9.80 -3.71 1.05
CA VAL A 170 -10.52 -2.56 0.49
C VAL A 170 -11.50 -2.94 -0.60
N ALA A 171 -11.31 -4.09 -1.25
CA ALA A 171 -12.15 -4.59 -2.32
C ALA A 171 -12.62 -6.05 -2.09
N GLY A 172 -13.74 -6.41 -2.70
CA GLY A 172 -14.31 -7.76 -2.62
C GLY A 172 -15.11 -8.04 -1.34
N ALA A 173 -15.45 -9.32 -1.13
CA ALA A 173 -16.38 -9.73 -0.08
C ALA A 173 -15.92 -9.38 1.35
N ASN A 174 -14.61 -9.41 1.61
CA ASN A 174 -14.06 -9.04 2.92
C ASN A 174 -14.25 -7.55 3.21
N ALA A 175 -14.01 -6.68 2.23
CA ALA A 175 -14.24 -5.25 2.37
C ALA A 175 -15.72 -4.93 2.67
N VAL A 176 -16.63 -5.47 1.86
CA VAL A 176 -18.09 -5.27 2.00
C VAL A 176 -18.61 -5.75 3.35
N LYS A 177 -18.15 -6.93 3.81
CA LYS A 177 -18.68 -7.57 5.03
C LYS A 177 -17.98 -7.11 6.32
N ARG A 178 -16.79 -6.52 6.23
CA ARG A 178 -15.94 -6.23 7.41
C ARG A 178 -15.47 -4.78 7.47
N LEU A 179 -14.72 -4.32 6.46
CA LEU A 179 -14.11 -2.98 6.49
C LEU A 179 -15.16 -1.88 6.40
N TRP A 180 -16.05 -1.94 5.40
CA TRP A 180 -16.98 -0.84 5.12
C TRP A 180 -18.00 -0.62 6.26
N PRO A 181 -18.62 -1.66 6.86
CA PRO A 181 -19.50 -1.46 8.02
C PRO A 181 -18.76 -0.86 9.23
N LYS A 182 -17.49 -1.27 9.44
CA LYS A 182 -16.65 -0.71 10.50
C LYS A 182 -16.34 0.76 10.26
N LEU A 183 -15.97 1.11 9.02
CA LEU A 183 -15.69 2.47 8.60
C LEU A 183 -16.93 3.37 8.77
N ASP A 184 -18.09 2.90 8.31
CA ASP A 184 -19.37 3.62 8.43
C ASP A 184 -19.72 3.88 9.91
N SER A 185 -19.65 2.85 10.76
CA SER A 185 -19.88 3.01 12.20
C SER A 185 -18.88 3.96 12.86
N TRP A 186 -17.62 3.94 12.44
CA TRP A 186 -16.57 4.80 12.98
C TRP A 186 -16.75 6.27 12.56
N LEU A 187 -17.08 6.50 11.28
CA LEU A 187 -17.34 7.81 10.72
C LEU A 187 -18.65 8.41 11.22
N GLY A 188 -19.71 7.60 11.36
CA GLY A 188 -21.03 8.04 11.83
C GLY A 188 -20.98 8.68 13.22
N LYS A 189 -20.01 8.30 14.06
CA LYS A 189 -19.76 8.91 15.38
C LYS A 189 -18.96 10.22 15.33
N ARG A 190 -18.33 10.54 14.19
CA ARG A 190 -17.32 11.60 14.05
C ARG A 190 -17.58 12.58 12.90
N SER A 191 -18.65 12.37 12.15
CA SER A 191 -18.99 13.14 10.94
C SER A 191 -20.32 13.87 11.05
N THR A 192 -20.83 14.00 12.27
CA THR A 192 -21.97 14.86 12.63
C THR A 192 -21.53 16.31 12.81
#